data_AF-A0A8H4XMA3-F1
#
_entry.id   AF-A0A8H4XMA3-F1
#
_cell.length_a   1.000
_cell.length_b   1.000
_cell.length_c   1.000
_cell.angle_alpha   90.00
_cell.angle_beta   90.00
_cell.angle_gamma   90.00
#
_symmetry.space_group_name_H-M   'P 1'
#
loop_
_entity.id
_entity.type
_entity.pdbx_description
1 polymer ?
#
loop_
_entity_poly.entity_id
_entity_poly.type
_entity_poly.pdbx_seq_one_letter_code
_entity_poly.pdbx_strand_id
1 'polypeptide(L)'
;GEMLEAEWEAYATKLANAPLDKVADVYNDLIKEIDIKMDNPARVVFARDTRASGSRLVGILNAALTATEVEFVDFKFMTTPQLHYIVRCKNTLGTPYEYGEPTEQGYYEKLGEAFKKVMKNVKIQGHLTVDCANGVGGPKLHELIKYLPSAAEGGLDIKVVNDNVINPDSLNFECGADYVKTKQRAPPSSKAAQLDRCASLDGDADRLVYYFLDENNVFRLLDGDRIATLAASFIGDLARNAGIAQKLKIGVVQTAYANGASTEYIEKVLKLPAVCTKTGVKHLHHAAMRYD
;
A
#
# COMPACT_ATOMS: atom_id res chain seq x y z
N GLY A 1 2.47 -9.33 8.59
CA GLY A 1 1.38 -8.70 7.80
C GLY A 1 1.80 -8.64 6.35
N GLU A 2 2.37 -9.72 5.87
CA GLU A 2 2.80 -9.99 4.51
C GLU A 2 1.62 -10.63 3.76
N MET A 3 1.79 -10.85 2.45
CA MET A 3 0.83 -11.66 1.71
C MET A 3 0.82 -13.09 2.27
N LEU A 4 -0.32 -13.77 2.11
CA LEU A 4 -0.44 -15.19 2.44
C LEU A 4 0.71 -16.00 1.81
N GLU A 5 1.24 -16.95 2.58
CA GLU A 5 2.28 -17.86 2.13
C GLU A 5 1.85 -18.63 0.86
N ALA A 6 2.81 -18.92 -0.03
CA ALA A 6 2.52 -19.53 -1.33
C ALA A 6 1.80 -20.86 -1.25
N GLU A 7 2.22 -21.69 -0.32
CA GLU A 7 1.69 -23.04 -0.19
C GLU A 7 0.22 -23.01 0.21
N TRP A 8 -0.19 -21.97 0.95
CA TRP A 8 -1.57 -21.77 1.39
C TRP A 8 -2.52 -21.29 0.28
N GLU A 9 -2.02 -20.79 -0.86
CA GLU A 9 -2.85 -20.44 -2.01
C GLU A 9 -3.58 -21.68 -2.57
N ALA A 10 -2.95 -22.85 -2.52
CA ALA A 10 -3.55 -24.12 -2.95
C ALA A 10 -4.69 -24.56 -2.00
N TYR A 11 -4.53 -24.37 -0.69
CA TYR A 11 -5.57 -24.68 0.29
C TYR A 11 -6.79 -23.78 0.13
N ALA A 12 -6.58 -22.47 -0.05
CA ALA A 12 -7.66 -21.54 -0.36
C ALA A 12 -8.40 -21.94 -1.65
N THR A 13 -7.67 -22.34 -2.68
CA THR A 13 -8.22 -22.82 -3.96
C THR A 13 -9.03 -24.11 -3.78
N LYS A 14 -8.55 -25.04 -2.95
CA LYS A 14 -9.24 -26.31 -2.63
C LYS A 14 -10.59 -26.05 -1.96
N LEU A 15 -10.64 -25.14 -0.97
CA LEU A 15 -11.87 -24.73 -0.30
C LEU A 15 -12.84 -24.01 -1.24
N ALA A 16 -12.34 -23.08 -2.05
CA ALA A 16 -13.17 -22.29 -2.97
C ALA A 16 -13.82 -23.14 -4.07
N ASN A 17 -13.18 -24.24 -4.49
CA ASN A 17 -13.69 -25.16 -5.50
C ASN A 17 -14.46 -26.37 -4.92
N ALA A 18 -14.55 -26.48 -3.59
CA ALA A 18 -15.29 -27.56 -2.96
C ALA A 18 -16.80 -27.40 -3.22
N PRO A 19 -17.53 -28.48 -3.55
CA PRO A 19 -18.99 -28.46 -3.50
C PRO A 19 -19.47 -27.99 -2.13
N LEU A 20 -20.52 -27.16 -2.08
CA LEU A 20 -20.99 -26.55 -0.83
C LEU A 20 -21.40 -27.60 0.22
N ASP A 21 -21.94 -28.74 -0.22
CA ASP A 21 -22.31 -29.88 0.64
C ASP A 21 -21.10 -30.69 1.13
N LYS A 22 -19.90 -30.41 0.61
CA LYS A 22 -18.62 -31.08 0.94
C LYS A 22 -17.58 -30.17 1.56
N VAL A 23 -17.88 -28.88 1.74
CA VAL A 23 -16.90 -27.90 2.27
C VAL A 23 -16.39 -28.28 3.67
N ALA A 24 -17.25 -28.87 4.52
CA ALA A 24 -16.86 -29.33 5.85
C ALA A 24 -15.90 -30.53 5.80
N ASP A 25 -16.12 -31.46 4.86
CA ASP A 25 -15.22 -32.60 4.66
C ASP A 25 -13.83 -32.09 4.21
N VAL A 26 -13.81 -31.18 3.23
CA VAL A 26 -12.55 -30.57 2.74
C VAL A 26 -11.83 -29.79 3.84
N TYR A 27 -12.57 -29.08 4.70
CA TYR A 27 -12.01 -28.36 5.85
C TYR A 27 -11.34 -29.33 6.84
N ASN A 28 -12.00 -30.43 7.18
CA ASN A 28 -11.45 -31.47 8.06
C ASN A 28 -10.23 -32.18 7.45
N ASP A 29 -10.23 -32.39 6.14
CA ASP A 29 -9.07 -32.94 5.44
C ASP A 29 -7.88 -31.97 5.50
N LEU A 30 -8.11 -30.67 5.34
CA LEU A 30 -7.07 -29.66 5.46
C LEU A 30 -6.50 -29.57 6.87
N ILE A 31 -7.31 -29.70 7.92
CA ILE A 31 -6.81 -29.75 9.31
C ILE A 31 -5.79 -30.89 9.47
N LYS A 32 -6.06 -32.07 8.90
CA LYS A 32 -5.16 -33.22 8.96
C LYS A 32 -3.93 -33.05 8.06
N GLU A 33 -4.13 -32.55 6.84
CA GLU A 33 -3.08 -32.35 5.85
C GLU A 33 -2.03 -31.34 6.32
N ILE A 34 -2.48 -30.26 6.98
CA ILE A 34 -1.64 -29.15 7.46
C ILE A 34 -1.16 -29.41 8.91
N ASP A 35 -1.69 -30.42 9.59
CA ASP A 35 -1.43 -30.71 11.01
C ASP A 35 -1.78 -29.52 11.94
N ILE A 36 -3.01 -29.00 11.79
CA ILE A 36 -3.49 -27.86 12.57
C ILE A 36 -3.94 -28.28 13.97
N LYS A 37 -3.37 -27.62 14.97
CA LYS A 37 -3.75 -27.72 16.38
C LYS A 37 -5.04 -26.94 16.67
N MET A 38 -6.15 -27.66 16.76
CA MET A 38 -7.50 -27.09 16.95
C MET A 38 -7.78 -26.55 18.36
N ASP A 39 -6.89 -26.79 19.32
CA ASP A 39 -6.96 -26.23 20.68
C ASP A 39 -6.51 -24.77 20.77
N ASN A 40 -5.74 -24.30 19.77
CA ASN A 40 -5.35 -22.90 19.70
C ASN A 40 -6.54 -22.02 19.29
N PRO A 41 -6.80 -20.91 20.01
CA PRO A 41 -7.82 -19.97 19.58
C PRO A 41 -7.42 -19.30 18.27
N ALA A 42 -8.31 -19.38 17.27
CA ALA A 42 -8.15 -18.66 16.02
C ALA A 42 -8.61 -17.20 16.19
N ARG A 43 -7.84 -16.27 15.61
CA ARG A 43 -8.14 -14.83 15.64
C ARG A 43 -8.00 -14.23 14.25
N VAL A 44 -9.03 -13.53 13.79
CA VAL A 44 -9.05 -12.91 12.46
C VAL A 44 -9.48 -11.45 12.56
N VAL A 45 -8.75 -10.56 11.89
CA VAL A 45 -9.17 -9.17 11.70
C VAL A 45 -9.43 -8.93 10.22
N PHE A 46 -10.45 -8.15 9.90
CA PHE A 46 -10.77 -7.82 8.51
C PHE A 46 -11.30 -6.38 8.40
N ALA A 47 -11.20 -5.84 7.20
CA ALA A 47 -11.75 -4.56 6.78
C ALA A 47 -12.14 -4.65 5.30
N ARG A 48 -12.72 -3.59 4.75
CA ARG A 48 -13.11 -3.51 3.33
C ARG A 48 -12.89 -2.12 2.75
N ASP A 49 -12.87 -2.05 1.42
CA ASP A 49 -12.96 -0.81 0.65
C ASP A 49 -14.42 -0.30 0.56
N THR A 50 -14.65 0.69 -0.30
CA THR A 50 -15.95 1.35 -0.49
C THR A 50 -16.89 0.65 -1.49
N ARG A 51 -16.54 -0.54 -2.00
CA ARG A 51 -17.40 -1.25 -2.96
C ARG A 51 -18.76 -1.59 -2.35
N ALA A 52 -19.82 -1.41 -3.13
CA ALA A 52 -21.21 -1.69 -2.71
C ALA A 52 -21.42 -3.14 -2.22
N SER A 53 -20.72 -4.11 -2.82
CA SER A 53 -20.80 -5.52 -2.42
C SER A 53 -20.16 -5.82 -1.06
N GLY A 54 -19.31 -4.92 -0.54
CA GLY A 54 -18.49 -5.16 0.65
C GLY A 54 -19.31 -5.51 1.89
N SER A 55 -20.48 -4.89 2.08
CA SER A 55 -21.36 -5.21 3.21
C SER A 55 -21.85 -6.66 3.18
N ARG A 56 -22.31 -7.14 2.01
CA ARG A 56 -22.78 -8.51 1.82
C ARG A 56 -21.64 -9.53 2.01
N LEU A 57 -20.45 -9.24 1.46
CA LEU A 57 -19.29 -10.13 1.58
C LEU A 57 -18.78 -10.23 3.03
N VAL A 58 -18.80 -9.12 3.78
CA VAL A 58 -18.51 -9.14 5.22
C VAL A 58 -19.54 -9.99 5.99
N GLY A 59 -20.82 -9.93 5.61
CA GLY A 59 -21.84 -10.82 6.19
C GLY A 59 -21.54 -12.31 5.98
N ILE A 60 -21.06 -12.68 4.78
CA ILE A 60 -20.66 -14.06 4.47
C ILE A 60 -19.42 -14.46 5.26
N LEU A 61 -18.42 -13.57 5.35
CA LEU A 61 -17.21 -13.81 6.16
C LEU A 61 -17.56 -14.03 7.64
N ASN A 62 -18.43 -13.18 8.20
CA ASN A 62 -18.89 -13.31 9.58
C ASN A 62 -19.62 -14.63 9.83
N ALA A 63 -20.43 -15.10 8.88
CA ALA A 63 -21.11 -16.38 8.99
C ALA A 63 -20.10 -17.54 9.06
N ALA A 64 -19.07 -17.51 8.21
CA ALA A 64 -18.01 -18.52 8.23
C ALA A 64 -17.20 -18.49 9.54
N LEU A 65 -16.74 -17.31 9.97
CA LEU A 65 -15.95 -17.15 11.19
C LEU A 65 -16.73 -17.57 12.45
N THR A 66 -18.02 -17.21 12.51
CA THR A 66 -18.93 -17.64 13.58
C THR A 66 -19.11 -19.17 13.58
N ALA A 67 -19.31 -19.78 12.42
CA ALA A 67 -19.50 -21.23 12.31
C ALA A 67 -18.26 -22.03 12.74
N THR A 68 -17.07 -21.44 12.63
CA THR A 68 -15.80 -22.02 13.07
C THR A 68 -15.35 -21.53 14.45
N GLU A 69 -16.21 -20.82 15.20
CA GLU A 69 -15.93 -20.32 16.56
C GLU A 69 -14.65 -19.45 16.66
N VAL A 70 -14.35 -18.70 15.59
CA VAL A 70 -13.16 -17.83 15.51
C VAL A 70 -13.45 -16.51 16.23
N GLU A 71 -12.49 -15.99 17.01
CA GLU A 71 -12.56 -14.62 17.51
C GLU A 71 -12.25 -13.65 16.38
N PHE A 72 -13.11 -12.66 16.12
CA PHE A 72 -12.87 -11.72 15.02
C PHE A 72 -13.23 -10.26 15.31
N VAL A 73 -12.55 -9.36 14.59
CA VAL A 73 -12.77 -7.91 14.68
C VAL A 73 -12.95 -7.31 13.29
N ASP A 74 -14.09 -6.65 13.09
CA ASP A 74 -14.42 -5.87 11.89
C ASP A 74 -13.95 -4.41 12.03
N PHE A 75 -12.87 -4.06 11.35
CA PHE A 75 -12.31 -2.69 11.29
C PHE A 75 -13.02 -1.79 10.27
N LYS A 76 -14.15 -2.23 9.71
CA LYS A 76 -15.01 -1.46 8.81
C LYS A 76 -14.27 -1.06 7.54
N PHE A 77 -14.12 0.24 7.29
CA PHE A 77 -13.49 0.77 6.10
C PHE A 77 -12.04 1.13 6.39
N MET A 78 -11.11 0.50 5.69
CA MET A 78 -9.67 0.76 5.77
C MET A 78 -9.05 0.67 4.38
N THR A 79 -7.94 1.37 4.18
CA THR A 79 -7.05 1.07 3.05
C THR A 79 -6.42 -0.31 3.23
N THR A 80 -5.96 -0.92 2.14
CA THR A 80 -5.22 -2.20 2.22
C THR A 80 -3.98 -2.07 3.14
N PRO A 81 -3.15 -1.02 3.04
CA PRO A 81 -2.04 -0.80 3.97
C PRO A 81 -2.44 -0.67 5.45
N GLN A 82 -3.59 -0.06 5.75
CA GLN A 82 -4.09 0.06 7.12
C GLN A 82 -4.39 -1.32 7.72
N LEU A 83 -5.03 -2.23 6.98
CA LEU A 83 -5.30 -3.58 7.48
C LEU A 83 -3.99 -4.35 7.73
N HIS A 84 -3.01 -4.24 6.83
CA HIS A 84 -1.67 -4.83 7.02
C HIS A 84 -0.96 -4.29 8.27
N TYR A 85 -1.10 -2.98 8.54
CA TYR A 85 -0.61 -2.35 9.75
C TYR A 85 -1.25 -2.95 11.01
N ILE A 86 -2.58 -3.06 11.05
CA ILE A 86 -3.31 -3.63 12.19
C ILE A 86 -2.86 -5.05 12.49
N VAL A 87 -2.77 -5.91 11.47
CA VAL A 87 -2.32 -7.31 11.61
C VAL A 87 -0.91 -7.35 12.21
N ARG A 88 0.02 -6.50 11.75
CA ARG A 88 1.39 -6.47 12.26
C ARG A 88 1.45 -5.96 13.70
N CYS A 89 0.73 -4.89 14.03
CA CYS A 89 0.70 -4.33 15.39
C CYS A 89 0.15 -5.35 16.39
N LYS A 90 -0.98 -6.00 16.10
CA LYS A 90 -1.57 -7.01 17.00
C LYS A 90 -0.63 -8.17 17.29
N ASN A 91 0.15 -8.61 16.30
CA ASN A 91 1.08 -9.73 16.44
C ASN A 91 2.46 -9.35 16.99
N THR A 92 2.74 -8.07 17.23
CA THR A 92 4.02 -7.59 17.76
C THR A 92 3.90 -6.80 19.05
N LEU A 93 2.68 -6.53 19.53
CA LEU A 93 2.39 -5.81 20.77
C LEU A 93 3.06 -6.49 21.97
N GLY A 94 3.79 -5.72 22.78
CA GLY A 94 4.52 -6.25 23.93
C GLY A 94 5.78 -7.06 23.60
N THR A 95 6.18 -7.10 22.32
CA THR A 95 7.45 -7.71 21.88
C THR A 95 8.52 -6.64 21.64
N PRO A 96 9.82 -6.99 21.56
CA PRO A 96 10.87 -6.04 21.18
C PRO A 96 10.70 -5.40 19.79
N TYR A 97 9.80 -5.92 18.96
CA TYR A 97 9.54 -5.48 17.60
C TYR A 97 8.17 -4.82 17.45
N GLU A 98 7.61 -4.30 18.55
CA GLU A 98 6.31 -3.64 18.57
C GLU A 98 6.18 -2.62 17.44
N TYR A 99 5.19 -2.85 16.58
CA TYR A 99 5.04 -2.03 15.37
C TYR A 99 4.24 -0.76 15.61
N GLY A 100 3.48 -0.66 16.71
CA GLY A 100 2.67 0.50 17.07
C GLY A 100 1.30 0.09 17.61
N GLU A 101 0.47 1.08 17.90
CA GLU A 101 -0.87 0.85 18.44
C GLU A 101 -1.78 0.24 17.35
N PRO A 102 -2.46 -0.90 17.59
CA PRO A 102 -3.26 -1.62 16.59
C PRO A 102 -4.64 -0.98 16.35
N THR A 103 -4.65 0.32 16.03
CA THR A 103 -5.83 1.14 15.74
C THR A 103 -5.61 1.99 14.49
N GLU A 104 -6.70 2.51 13.92
CA GLU A 104 -6.61 3.46 12.80
C GLU A 104 -5.89 4.76 13.22
N GLN A 105 -6.13 5.24 14.43
CA GLN A 105 -5.43 6.39 15.01
C GLN A 105 -3.93 6.13 15.13
N GLY A 106 -3.52 4.96 15.64
CA GLY A 106 -2.11 4.59 15.76
C GLY A 106 -1.39 4.59 14.41
N TYR A 107 -2.07 4.20 13.33
CA TYR A 107 -1.55 4.30 11.97
C TYR A 107 -1.24 5.76 11.58
N TYR A 108 -2.17 6.69 11.86
CA TYR A 108 -1.99 8.11 11.55
C TYR A 108 -0.91 8.76 12.41
N GLU A 109 -0.90 8.48 13.71
CA GLU A 109 0.11 9.01 14.65
C GLU A 109 1.52 8.55 14.24
N LYS A 110 1.69 7.26 13.96
CA LYS A 110 2.99 6.71 13.53
C LYS A 110 3.50 7.41 12.26
N LEU A 111 2.64 7.59 11.26
CA LEU A 111 3.01 8.29 10.02
C LEU A 111 3.30 9.77 10.26
N GLY A 112 2.46 10.46 11.03
CA GLY A 112 2.62 11.88 11.34
C GLY A 112 3.91 12.17 12.10
N GLU A 113 4.23 11.37 13.10
CA GLU A 113 5.47 11.51 13.87
C GLU A 113 6.72 11.21 13.03
N ALA A 114 6.70 10.14 12.24
CA ALA A 114 7.81 9.80 11.35
C ALA A 114 8.05 10.90 10.32
N PHE A 115 6.98 11.40 9.70
CA PHE A 115 7.05 12.51 8.74
C PHE A 115 7.62 13.77 9.39
N LYS A 116 7.13 14.15 10.57
CA LYS A 116 7.66 15.31 11.32
C LYS A 116 9.17 15.19 11.61
N LYS A 117 9.66 13.99 11.92
CA LYS A 117 11.10 13.74 12.16
C LYS A 117 11.92 13.88 10.89
N VAL A 118 11.46 13.32 9.76
CA VAL A 118 12.16 13.38 8.47
C VAL A 118 12.17 14.78 7.88
N MET A 119 11.09 15.55 8.11
CA MET A 119 10.94 16.92 7.61
C MET A 119 11.67 17.98 8.46
N LYS A 120 12.41 17.56 9.50
CA LYS A 120 13.12 18.49 10.36
C LYS A 120 14.11 19.34 9.53
N ASN A 121 14.03 20.66 9.68
CA ASN A 121 14.88 21.66 9.02
C ASN A 121 14.70 21.80 7.51
N VAL A 122 13.70 21.15 6.90
CA VAL A 122 13.37 21.31 5.48
C VAL A 122 11.92 21.72 5.33
N LYS A 123 11.60 22.47 4.26
CA LYS A 123 10.24 22.89 3.95
C LYS A 123 9.88 22.44 2.55
N ILE A 124 8.66 21.93 2.40
CA ILE A 124 8.14 21.58 1.08
C ILE A 124 7.69 22.85 0.38
N GLN A 125 8.02 22.96 -0.90
CA GLN A 125 7.55 24.04 -1.76
C GLN A 125 6.37 23.57 -2.60
N GLY A 126 5.39 24.46 -2.75
CA GLY A 126 4.16 24.20 -3.47
C GLY A 126 3.22 23.22 -2.76
N HIS A 127 2.07 23.00 -3.38
CA HIS A 127 1.05 22.06 -2.90
C HIS A 127 1.16 20.71 -3.62
N LEU A 128 0.44 19.71 -3.13
CA LEU A 128 0.24 18.42 -3.77
C LEU A 128 -1.25 18.21 -4.00
N THR A 129 -1.66 18.02 -5.25
CA THR A 129 -3.04 17.59 -5.56
C THR A 129 -3.08 16.07 -5.66
N VAL A 130 -3.91 15.43 -4.84
CA VAL A 130 -4.04 13.97 -4.77
C VAL A 130 -5.42 13.55 -5.26
N ASP A 131 -5.44 12.84 -6.38
CA ASP A 131 -6.59 12.10 -6.89
C ASP A 131 -6.75 10.78 -6.12
N CYS A 132 -7.85 10.67 -5.38
CA CYS A 132 -8.12 9.55 -4.48
C CYS A 132 -9.01 8.46 -5.11
N ALA A 133 -9.18 8.47 -6.44
CA ALA A 133 -9.89 7.44 -7.21
C ALA A 133 -11.35 7.19 -6.77
N ASN A 134 -11.95 8.14 -6.04
CA ASN A 134 -13.23 8.00 -5.32
C ASN A 134 -13.26 6.77 -4.38
N GLY A 135 -12.07 6.33 -3.93
CA GLY A 135 -11.86 5.15 -3.11
C GLY A 135 -11.72 5.45 -1.63
N VAL A 136 -11.47 4.40 -0.85
CA VAL A 136 -11.32 4.51 0.61
C VAL A 136 -10.14 5.42 0.99
N GLY A 137 -9.14 5.57 0.12
CA GLY A 137 -8.00 6.48 0.33
C GLY A 137 -8.39 7.94 0.54
N GLY A 138 -9.49 8.43 -0.04
CA GLY A 138 -9.93 9.83 0.07
C GLY A 138 -10.22 10.25 1.51
N PRO A 139 -11.23 9.65 2.17
CA PRO A 139 -11.53 9.92 3.58
C PRO A 139 -10.34 9.65 4.51
N LYS A 140 -9.52 8.63 4.23
CA LYS A 140 -8.37 8.26 5.08
C LYS A 140 -7.21 9.25 4.95
N LEU A 141 -7.01 9.84 3.77
CA LEU A 141 -6.03 10.91 3.57
C LEU A 141 -6.49 12.21 4.24
N HIS A 142 -7.78 12.56 4.15
CA HIS A 142 -8.35 13.69 4.90
C HIS A 142 -8.12 13.55 6.41
N GLU A 143 -8.27 12.33 6.95
CA GLU A 143 -8.00 12.06 8.36
C GLU A 143 -6.50 12.16 8.69
N LEU A 144 -5.62 11.54 7.88
CA LEU A 144 -4.17 11.60 8.06
C LEU A 144 -3.64 13.04 8.06
N ILE A 145 -4.17 13.92 7.22
CA ILE A 145 -3.76 15.34 7.15
C ILE A 145 -3.85 16.02 8.52
N LYS A 146 -4.80 15.63 9.39
CA LYS A 146 -4.96 16.20 10.74
C LYS A 146 -3.80 15.84 11.68
N TYR A 147 -3.07 14.76 11.39
CA TYR A 147 -1.92 14.27 12.18
C TYR A 147 -0.58 14.72 11.59
N LEU A 148 -0.58 15.31 10.39
CA LEU A 148 0.61 15.89 9.78
C LEU A 148 0.85 17.30 10.34
N PRO A 149 2.11 17.77 10.41
CA PRO A 149 2.40 19.18 10.65
C PRO A 149 1.67 20.05 9.62
N SER A 150 1.25 21.26 10.01
CA SER A 150 0.68 22.20 9.05
C SER A 150 1.74 22.69 8.05
N ALA A 151 1.33 23.22 6.89
CA ALA A 151 2.26 23.77 5.91
C ALA A 151 3.17 24.88 6.49
N ALA A 152 2.65 25.66 7.46
CA ALA A 152 3.42 26.69 8.16
C ALA A 152 4.55 26.08 9.04
N GLU A 153 4.35 24.87 9.54
CA GLU A 153 5.23 24.13 10.45
C GLU A 153 6.12 23.10 9.74
N GLY A 154 6.25 23.20 8.41
CA GLY A 154 7.07 22.27 7.61
C GLY A 154 6.28 21.09 7.02
N GLY A 155 4.96 21.10 7.15
CA GLY A 155 4.05 20.17 6.51
C GLY A 155 3.86 20.37 5.01
N LEU A 156 3.07 19.48 4.41
CA LEU A 156 2.68 19.54 3.01
C LEU A 156 1.25 20.09 2.87
N ASP A 157 1.04 21.07 1.99
CA ASP A 157 -0.30 21.48 1.57
C ASP A 157 -0.87 20.41 0.61
N ILE A 158 -1.85 19.64 1.05
CA ILE A 158 -2.46 18.54 0.30
C ILE A 158 -3.89 18.92 -0.09
N LYS A 159 -4.18 18.87 -1.40
CA LYS A 159 -5.53 19.05 -1.96
C LYS A 159 -6.07 17.70 -2.41
N VAL A 160 -7.11 17.23 -1.76
CA VAL A 160 -7.78 15.97 -2.14
C VAL A 160 -8.82 16.23 -3.23
N VAL A 161 -8.81 15.42 -4.28
CA VAL A 161 -9.81 15.41 -5.36
C VAL A 161 -10.26 13.97 -5.65
N ASN A 162 -11.41 13.83 -6.31
CA ASN A 162 -12.04 12.53 -6.60
C ASN A 162 -12.15 11.68 -5.31
N ASP A 163 -12.95 12.14 -4.35
CA ASP A 163 -13.21 11.47 -3.07
C ASP A 163 -14.70 11.14 -2.86
N ASN A 164 -15.46 11.00 -3.95
CA ASN A 164 -16.88 10.67 -3.91
C ASN A 164 -17.11 9.18 -3.58
N VAL A 165 -16.90 8.82 -2.32
CA VAL A 165 -17.11 7.45 -1.80
C VAL A 165 -18.57 7.07 -1.63
N ILE A 166 -19.50 8.03 -1.80
CA ILE A 166 -20.94 7.80 -1.66
C ILE A 166 -21.50 7.08 -2.89
N ASN A 167 -21.01 7.45 -4.08
CA ASN A 167 -21.41 6.81 -5.33
C ASN A 167 -20.40 5.70 -5.70
N PRO A 168 -20.76 4.41 -5.57
CA PRO A 168 -19.84 3.31 -5.88
C PRO A 168 -19.42 3.26 -7.34
N ASP A 169 -20.22 3.81 -8.26
CA ASP A 169 -19.89 3.87 -9.70
C ASP A 169 -18.75 4.85 -10.01
N SER A 170 -18.43 5.73 -9.07
CA SER A 170 -17.31 6.67 -9.20
C SER A 170 -15.95 6.03 -8.92
N LEU A 171 -15.92 4.86 -8.25
CA LEU A 171 -14.70 4.17 -7.85
C LEU A 171 -13.84 3.81 -9.07
N ASN A 172 -12.62 4.35 -9.15
CA ASN A 172 -11.69 4.20 -10.28
C ASN A 172 -12.27 4.62 -11.65
N PHE A 173 -13.36 5.39 -11.68
CA PHE A 173 -13.99 5.82 -12.93
C PHE A 173 -13.28 7.04 -13.51
N GLU A 174 -12.58 6.83 -14.62
CA GLU A 174 -11.78 7.86 -15.31
C GLU A 174 -10.77 8.62 -14.44
N CYS A 175 -10.34 8.01 -13.34
CA CYS A 175 -9.38 8.54 -12.38
C CYS A 175 -8.60 7.40 -11.70
N GLY A 176 -7.64 7.76 -10.85
CA GLY A 176 -6.83 6.83 -10.08
C GLY A 176 -5.55 6.36 -10.78
N ALA A 177 -4.68 5.72 -9.99
CA ALA A 177 -3.33 5.35 -10.41
C ALA A 177 -3.32 4.47 -11.67
N ASP A 178 -4.20 3.47 -11.74
CA ASP A 178 -4.29 2.56 -12.89
C ASP A 178 -4.75 3.29 -14.16
N TYR A 179 -5.71 4.21 -14.06
CA TYR A 179 -6.14 5.04 -15.18
C TYR A 179 -4.99 5.89 -15.70
N VAL A 180 -4.32 6.63 -14.80
CA VAL A 180 -3.22 7.53 -15.16
C VAL A 180 -2.05 6.77 -15.77
N LYS A 181 -1.69 5.62 -15.20
CA LYS A 181 -0.58 4.78 -15.71
C LYS A 181 -0.90 4.17 -17.07
N THR A 182 -2.10 3.62 -17.26
CA THR A 182 -2.45 2.91 -18.50
C THR A 182 -2.81 3.85 -19.64
N LYS A 183 -3.46 4.98 -19.36
CA LYS A 183 -3.83 5.98 -20.37
C LYS A 183 -2.75 7.02 -20.61
N GLN A 184 -1.73 7.08 -19.75
CA GLN A 184 -0.64 8.06 -19.79
C GLN A 184 -1.14 9.51 -19.96
N ARG A 185 -2.17 9.85 -19.20
CA ARG A 185 -2.76 11.19 -19.11
C ARG A 185 -3.38 11.42 -17.74
N ALA A 186 -3.53 12.69 -17.35
CA ALA A 186 -4.25 13.05 -16.13
C ALA A 186 -5.75 12.68 -16.24
N PRO A 187 -6.46 12.51 -15.11
CA PRO A 187 -7.92 12.36 -15.12
C PRO A 187 -8.59 13.50 -15.91
N PRO A 188 -9.61 13.25 -16.73
CA PRO A 188 -10.29 14.29 -17.49
C PRO A 188 -10.95 15.36 -16.61
N SER A 189 -11.28 15.00 -15.37
CA SER A 189 -11.81 15.91 -14.34
C SER A 189 -10.77 16.82 -13.71
N SER A 190 -9.47 16.60 -13.99
CA SER A 190 -8.37 17.35 -13.38
C SER A 190 -8.44 18.84 -13.71
N LYS A 191 -8.22 19.66 -12.68
CA LYS A 191 -8.10 21.12 -12.79
C LYS A 191 -6.69 21.61 -12.43
N ALA A 192 -5.72 20.71 -12.38
CA ALA A 192 -4.34 21.04 -12.07
C ALA A 192 -3.74 21.96 -13.14
N ALA A 193 -3.03 22.99 -12.71
CA ALA A 193 -2.33 23.91 -13.59
C ALA A 193 -0.98 23.32 -14.07
N GLN A 194 -0.31 24.05 -14.96
CA GLN A 194 1.08 23.75 -15.31
C GLN A 194 1.94 23.75 -14.05
N LEU A 195 2.87 22.79 -13.97
CA LEU A 195 3.80 22.58 -12.87
C LEU A 195 3.17 22.20 -11.52
N ASP A 196 1.85 22.06 -11.43
CA ASP A 196 1.21 21.53 -10.24
C ASP A 196 1.66 20.07 -10.02
N ARG A 197 2.23 19.82 -8.86
CA ARG A 197 2.62 18.49 -8.44
C ARG A 197 1.36 17.70 -8.11
N CYS A 198 1.14 16.62 -8.85
CA CYS A 198 -0.03 15.78 -8.71
C CYS A 198 0.37 14.33 -8.38
N ALA A 199 -0.55 13.62 -7.74
CA ALA A 199 -0.47 12.18 -7.55
C ALA A 199 -1.85 11.54 -7.66
N SER A 200 -1.89 10.26 -8.03
CA SER A 200 -3.12 9.44 -7.98
C SER A 200 -2.88 8.20 -7.12
N LEU A 201 -3.83 7.93 -6.24
CA LEU A 201 -4.02 6.65 -5.56
C LEU A 201 -4.89 5.72 -6.42
N ASP A 202 -4.91 4.42 -6.15
CA ASP A 202 -5.98 3.53 -6.60
C ASP A 202 -7.06 3.32 -5.52
N GLY A 203 -8.09 2.54 -5.84
CA GLY A 203 -9.32 2.46 -5.06
C GLY A 203 -9.15 2.04 -3.59
N ASP A 204 -8.17 1.19 -3.28
CA ASP A 204 -7.81 0.74 -1.93
C ASP A 204 -6.51 1.35 -1.38
N ALA A 205 -5.92 2.29 -2.15
CA ALA A 205 -4.75 3.10 -1.81
C ALA A 205 -3.49 2.28 -1.50
N ASP A 206 -3.22 1.23 -2.28
CA ASP A 206 -1.97 0.47 -2.22
C ASP A 206 -1.02 0.79 -3.40
N ARG A 207 -1.48 1.58 -4.39
CA ARG A 207 -0.66 2.14 -5.48
C ARG A 207 -0.61 3.65 -5.45
N LEU A 208 0.53 4.18 -5.91
CA LEU A 208 0.78 5.61 -6.05
C LEU A 208 1.54 5.87 -7.33
N VAL A 209 1.08 6.85 -8.10
CA VAL A 209 1.84 7.44 -9.22
C VAL A 209 1.83 8.95 -9.07
N TYR A 210 2.94 9.59 -9.44
CA TYR A 210 3.03 11.04 -9.56
C TYR A 210 2.91 11.47 -11.02
N TYR A 211 2.52 12.72 -11.23
CA TYR A 211 2.55 13.35 -12.54
C TYR A 211 2.46 14.88 -12.41
N PHE A 212 2.74 15.56 -13.50
CA PHE A 212 2.51 17.00 -13.65
C PHE A 212 2.36 17.36 -15.13
N LEU A 213 1.89 18.56 -15.42
CA LEU A 213 1.95 19.17 -16.75
C LEU A 213 3.21 20.04 -16.81
N ASP A 214 4.09 19.83 -17.79
CA ASP A 214 5.28 20.67 -17.94
C ASP A 214 4.94 22.09 -18.47
N GLU A 215 5.97 22.91 -18.63
CA GLU A 215 5.87 24.30 -19.14
C GLU A 215 5.20 24.39 -20.52
N ASN A 216 5.25 23.31 -21.31
CA ASN A 216 4.63 23.20 -22.63
C ASN A 216 3.25 22.51 -22.57
N ASN A 217 2.69 22.38 -21.37
CA ASN A 217 1.41 21.70 -21.12
C ASN A 217 1.41 20.20 -21.50
N VAL A 218 2.59 19.57 -21.52
CA VAL A 218 2.71 18.14 -21.82
C VAL A 218 2.64 17.33 -20.53
N PHE A 219 1.81 16.31 -20.52
CA PHE A 219 1.70 15.38 -19.40
C PHE A 219 3.00 14.59 -19.19
N ARG A 220 3.53 14.62 -17.98
CA ARG A 220 4.72 13.90 -17.55
C ARG A 220 4.37 12.94 -16.43
N LEU A 221 4.49 11.64 -16.72
CA LEU A 221 4.29 10.57 -15.75
C LEU A 221 5.55 10.34 -14.91
N LEU A 222 5.36 10.19 -13.61
CA LEU A 222 6.34 9.77 -12.63
C LEU A 222 5.81 8.50 -11.92
N ASP A 223 5.98 7.35 -12.58
CA ASP A 223 5.46 6.06 -12.12
C ASP A 223 6.34 5.38 -11.05
N GLY A 224 6.04 4.12 -10.74
CA GLY A 224 6.71 3.35 -9.70
C GLY A 224 8.24 3.30 -9.84
N ASP A 225 8.79 3.23 -11.05
CA ASP A 225 10.26 3.23 -11.24
C ASP A 225 10.88 4.58 -10.89
N ARG A 226 10.17 5.69 -11.18
CA ARG A 226 10.60 7.03 -10.76
C ARG A 226 10.60 7.16 -9.25
N ILE A 227 9.59 6.61 -8.57
CA ILE A 227 9.55 6.58 -7.09
C ILE A 227 10.69 5.70 -6.54
N ALA A 228 10.92 4.52 -7.11
CA ALA A 228 11.98 3.61 -6.68
C ALA A 228 13.38 4.23 -6.84
N THR A 229 13.66 4.85 -7.98
CA THR A 229 14.95 5.52 -8.24
C THR A 229 15.15 6.76 -7.36
N LEU A 230 14.10 7.53 -7.09
CA LEU A 230 14.15 8.64 -6.14
C LEU A 230 14.49 8.16 -4.73
N ALA A 231 13.81 7.11 -4.25
CA ALA A 231 14.06 6.53 -2.94
C ALA A 231 15.49 5.96 -2.84
N ALA A 232 15.93 5.20 -3.85
CA ALA A 232 17.27 4.62 -3.89
C ALA A 232 18.37 5.69 -3.88
N SER A 233 18.20 6.78 -4.63
CA SER A 233 19.12 7.92 -4.60
C SER A 233 19.19 8.54 -3.21
N PHE A 234 18.02 8.84 -2.61
CA PHE A 234 17.93 9.49 -1.31
C PHE A 234 18.54 8.64 -0.18
N ILE A 235 18.19 7.36 -0.12
CA ILE A 235 18.73 6.43 0.89
C ILE A 235 20.24 6.25 0.69
N GLY A 236 20.70 6.16 -0.57
CA GLY A 236 22.13 6.07 -0.89
C GLY A 236 22.92 7.27 -0.39
N ASP A 237 22.41 8.49 -0.60
CA ASP A 237 23.03 9.72 -0.08
C ASP A 237 23.02 9.78 1.45
N LEU A 238 21.91 9.41 2.09
CA LEU A 238 21.84 9.35 3.55
C LEU A 238 22.86 8.35 4.14
N ALA A 239 22.96 7.15 3.57
CA ALA A 239 23.90 6.14 4.04
C ALA A 239 25.37 6.60 3.88
N ARG A 240 25.68 7.31 2.78
CA ARG A 240 27.01 7.91 2.57
C ARG A 240 27.30 8.99 3.59
N ASN A 241 26.37 9.93 3.78
CA ASN A 241 26.52 11.05 4.72
C ASN A 241 26.59 10.58 6.18
N ALA A 242 25.90 9.49 6.52
CA ALA A 242 25.98 8.86 7.83
C ALA A 242 27.23 7.99 8.03
N GLY A 243 28.07 7.81 7.00
CA GLY A 243 29.30 7.02 7.10
C GLY A 243 29.08 5.50 7.20
N ILE A 244 27.89 5.01 6.82
CA ILE A 244 27.50 3.60 6.94
C ILE A 244 27.20 2.92 5.60
N ALA A 245 27.37 3.60 4.47
CA ALA A 245 27.11 3.05 3.14
C ALA A 245 27.85 1.72 2.86
N GLN A 246 29.07 1.55 3.39
CA GLN A 246 29.83 0.30 3.20
C GLN A 246 29.29 -0.88 4.05
N LYS A 247 28.40 -0.60 5.01
CA LYS A 247 27.78 -1.58 5.89
C LYS A 247 26.34 -1.91 5.49
N LEU A 248 25.74 -1.13 4.60
CA LEU A 248 24.36 -1.28 4.13
C LEU A 248 24.34 -1.67 2.66
N LYS A 249 23.91 -2.89 2.38
CA LYS A 249 23.68 -3.40 1.02
C LYS A 249 22.33 -2.90 0.54
N ILE A 250 22.33 -1.76 -0.14
CA ILE A 250 21.13 -1.22 -0.79
C ILE A 250 21.01 -1.85 -2.18
N GLY A 251 19.81 -2.32 -2.54
CA GLY A 251 19.50 -2.81 -3.88
C GLY A 251 18.11 -2.40 -4.33
N VAL A 252 17.89 -2.37 -5.65
CA VAL A 252 16.60 -2.02 -6.25
C VAL A 252 16.03 -3.23 -6.96
N VAL A 253 14.81 -3.64 -6.57
CA VAL A 253 14.12 -4.77 -7.20
C VAL A 253 13.06 -4.25 -8.16
N GLN A 254 13.11 -4.73 -9.40
CA GLN A 254 12.22 -4.35 -10.48
C GLN A 254 11.54 -5.59 -11.09
N THR A 255 10.59 -5.35 -11.99
CA THR A 255 10.04 -6.38 -12.88
C THR A 255 10.41 -6.06 -14.32
N ALA A 256 10.10 -6.97 -15.25
CA ALA A 256 10.30 -6.74 -16.68
C ALA A 256 9.47 -5.57 -17.26
N TYR A 257 8.47 -5.05 -16.53
CA TYR A 257 7.72 -3.86 -16.94
C TYR A 257 8.47 -2.55 -16.71
N ALA A 258 9.61 -2.60 -16.00
CA ALA A 258 10.37 -1.41 -15.71
C ALA A 258 10.98 -0.80 -16.98
N ASN A 259 11.00 0.52 -17.05
CA ASN A 259 11.64 1.19 -18.18
C ASN A 259 13.15 0.94 -18.13
N GLY A 260 13.76 0.48 -19.23
CA GLY A 260 15.20 0.16 -19.27
C GLY A 260 16.12 1.32 -18.88
N ALA A 261 15.71 2.58 -19.11
CA ALA A 261 16.47 3.75 -18.68
C ALA A 261 16.49 3.91 -17.14
N SER A 262 15.47 3.42 -16.43
CA SER A 262 15.47 3.40 -14.96
C SER A 262 16.50 2.42 -14.42
N THR A 263 16.57 1.21 -14.98
CA THR A 263 17.58 0.21 -14.64
C THR A 263 18.98 0.71 -14.96
N GLU A 264 19.17 1.33 -16.14
CA GLU A 264 20.43 1.95 -16.52
C GLU A 264 20.85 3.06 -15.54
N TYR A 265 19.90 3.90 -15.09
CA TYR A 265 20.18 4.93 -14.08
C TYR A 265 20.62 4.32 -12.74
N ILE A 266 19.97 3.24 -12.28
CA ILE A 266 20.31 2.54 -11.04
C ILE A 266 21.75 2.00 -11.12
N GLU A 267 22.08 1.28 -12.19
CA GLU A 267 23.38 0.64 -12.32
C GLU A 267 24.51 1.62 -12.65
N LYS A 268 24.27 2.56 -13.57
CA LYS A 268 25.33 3.44 -14.10
C LYS A 268 25.48 4.73 -13.30
N VAL A 269 24.41 5.30 -12.75
CA VAL A 269 24.44 6.57 -12.00
C VAL A 269 24.47 6.33 -10.51
N LEU A 270 23.50 5.58 -9.97
CA LEU A 270 23.44 5.33 -8.52
C LEU A 270 24.51 4.32 -8.05
N LYS A 271 25.05 3.52 -8.97
CA LYS A 271 26.01 2.44 -8.69
C LYS A 271 25.45 1.43 -7.69
N LEU A 272 24.15 1.14 -7.80
CA LEU A 272 23.45 0.16 -6.97
C LEU A 272 23.10 -1.09 -7.80
N PRO A 273 23.01 -2.28 -7.17
CA PRO A 273 22.53 -3.47 -7.84
C PRO A 273 21.03 -3.35 -8.16
N ALA A 274 20.66 -3.75 -9.39
CA ALA A 274 19.28 -3.91 -9.83
C ALA A 274 18.96 -5.41 -10.01
N VAL A 275 17.81 -5.86 -9.51
CA VAL A 275 17.37 -7.27 -9.63
C VAL A 275 16.01 -7.32 -10.29
N CYS A 276 15.91 -8.02 -11.42
CA CYS A 276 14.63 -8.28 -12.08
C CYS A 276 13.99 -9.56 -11.53
N THR A 277 12.70 -9.49 -11.22
CA THR A 277 11.90 -10.63 -10.72
C THR A 277 10.59 -10.79 -11.51
N LYS A 278 9.87 -11.89 -11.26
CA LYS A 278 8.51 -12.08 -11.79
C LYS A 278 7.57 -11.02 -11.22
N THR A 279 6.54 -10.67 -11.98
CA THR A 279 5.50 -9.73 -11.54
C THR A 279 4.75 -10.26 -10.32
N GLY A 280 4.43 -9.37 -9.38
CA GLY A 280 3.68 -9.66 -8.16
C GLY A 280 4.51 -9.36 -6.91
N VAL A 281 3.93 -8.59 -5.97
CA VAL A 281 4.62 -8.03 -4.80
C VAL A 281 5.38 -9.09 -4.00
N LYS A 282 4.87 -10.32 -3.92
CA LYS A 282 5.53 -11.45 -3.27
C LYS A 282 6.92 -11.77 -3.82
N HIS A 283 7.09 -11.77 -5.14
CA HIS A 283 8.38 -12.03 -5.78
C HIS A 283 9.35 -10.87 -5.56
N LEU A 284 8.85 -9.62 -5.66
CA LEU A 284 9.64 -8.43 -5.40
C LEU A 284 10.12 -8.39 -3.94
N HIS A 285 9.21 -8.64 -2.98
CA HIS A 285 9.50 -8.64 -1.56
C HIS A 285 10.54 -9.71 -1.17
N HIS A 286 10.37 -10.94 -1.65
CA HIS A 286 11.32 -12.02 -1.39
C HIS A 286 12.74 -11.70 -1.91
N ALA A 287 12.86 -11.04 -3.06
CA ALA A 287 14.16 -10.58 -3.55
C ALA A 287 14.69 -9.37 -2.77
N ALA A 288 13.82 -8.46 -2.33
CA ALA A 288 14.20 -7.29 -1.54
C ALA A 288 14.74 -7.68 -0.16
N MET A 289 14.26 -8.77 0.45
CA MET A 289 14.79 -9.31 1.72
C MET A 289 16.24 -9.80 1.67
N ARG A 290 16.89 -9.81 0.49
CA ARG A 290 18.32 -10.12 0.33
C ARG A 290 19.23 -8.90 0.56
N TYR A 291 18.63 -7.73 0.75
CA TYR A 291 19.28 -6.45 1.01
C TYR A 291 19.01 -6.00 2.46
N ASP A 292 19.82 -5.06 2.96
CA ASP A 292 19.69 -4.48 4.31
C ASP A 292 18.63 -3.37 4.34
#